data_AF-A0A1C3L4V1-F1
#
_entry.id   AF-A0A1C3L4V1-F1
#
_cell.length_a   1.000
_cell.length_b   1.000
_cell.length_c   1.000
_cell.angle_alpha   90.00
_cell.angle_beta   90.00
_cell.angle_gamma   90.00
#
_symmetry.space_group_name_H-M   'P 1'
#
loop_
_entity.id
_entity.type
_entity.pdbx_description
1 polymer ?
#
loop_
_entity_poly.entity_id
_entity_poly.type
_entity_poly.pdbx_seq_one_letter_code
_entity_poly.pdbx_strand_id
1 'polypeptide(L)'
;MNGRSLCRKCTYWLKSAQRKGFPTNKVSICSLSCGSNDLTKYGVKNENKKIYEKVKHFRNGSGRSNYIENNVDIMHLGSRAYLLKNYALKKRRRNNIRIRRKNKKKKFFNFVRINYSFHFIKKLMICTLLIYGINNYVMDMTLTSGSSMCPLINKNGVILFYICDFSLRLYYELRNIYIYNYLTFLNKFYIIIHRNFGHTNLTSINNRILEKIEIMKNKIKANKNIYKRGDVVLLISPVNNKKRVCKRIIAIENDKLFIDNFKSYVEIPKDNIWVEGDNKMDSFDSRNYGCVHVNMIIGRVFFLIDPFKNFSRIHRNKNYTMELDRFLFLSS
;
A
#
# COMPACT_ATOMS: atom_id res chain seq x y z
N MET A 1 53.54 -13.80 0.71
CA MET A 1 53.02 -13.92 2.08
C MET A 1 51.50 -13.85 2.05
N ASN A 2 50.87 -14.72 2.83
CA ASN A 2 49.44 -15.00 2.91
C ASN A 2 48.55 -13.79 3.23
N GLY A 3 47.26 -13.88 2.85
CA GLY A 3 46.22 -13.14 3.58
C GLY A 3 44.92 -12.88 2.85
N ARG A 4 44.08 -13.91 2.66
CA ARG A 4 42.65 -13.79 2.32
C ARG A 4 41.92 -12.89 3.33
N SER A 5 41.06 -11.98 2.87
CA SER A 5 39.95 -11.48 3.68
C SER A 5 38.95 -10.60 2.88
N LEU A 6 37.71 -11.10 2.81
CA LEU A 6 36.44 -10.37 2.58
C LEU A 6 36.07 -9.83 1.18
N CYS A 7 35.82 -10.73 0.22
CA CYS A 7 34.82 -10.51 -0.82
C CYS A 7 33.61 -11.44 -0.58
N ARG A 8 32.68 -11.02 0.30
CA ARG A 8 31.46 -11.80 0.62
C ARG A 8 30.17 -10.97 0.81
N LYS A 9 30.11 -9.71 0.37
CA LYS A 9 28.91 -8.86 0.54
C LYS A 9 28.21 -8.36 -0.74
N CYS A 10 28.71 -8.65 -1.95
CA CYS A 10 28.08 -8.15 -3.19
C CYS A 10 27.10 -9.11 -3.90
N THR A 11 26.86 -10.33 -3.43
CA THR A 11 26.02 -11.32 -4.16
C THR A 11 24.59 -11.48 -3.64
N TYR A 12 24.17 -10.72 -2.64
CA TYR A 12 22.79 -10.80 -2.10
C TYR A 12 21.79 -9.80 -2.67
N TRP A 13 22.24 -8.83 -3.48
CA TRP A 13 21.37 -7.77 -4.02
C TRP A 13 20.77 -8.05 -5.41
N LEU A 14 21.31 -9.00 -6.17
CA LEU A 14 20.85 -9.29 -7.54
C LEU A 14 19.80 -10.42 -7.66
N LYS A 15 19.35 -11.04 -6.55
CA LYS A 15 18.34 -12.12 -6.57
C LYS A 15 16.96 -11.74 -6.01
N SER A 16 16.75 -10.52 -5.52
CA SER A 16 15.44 -10.08 -5.00
C SER A 16 14.62 -9.23 -5.99
N ALA A 17 15.20 -8.80 -7.12
CA ALA A 17 14.56 -7.86 -8.05
C ALA A 17 13.74 -8.50 -9.20
N GLN A 18 13.57 -9.83 -9.23
CA GLN A 18 12.80 -10.53 -10.28
C GLN A 18 11.46 -11.14 -9.81
N ARG A 19 10.94 -10.71 -8.65
CA ARG A 19 9.60 -11.14 -8.19
C ARG A 19 8.81 -9.97 -7.64
N LYS A 20 8.20 -9.21 -8.56
CA LYS A 20 6.91 -8.51 -8.41
C LYS A 20 6.66 -7.79 -9.74
N GLY A 21 5.83 -8.41 -10.58
CA GLY A 21 5.37 -7.80 -11.82
C GLY A 21 4.35 -6.69 -11.55
N PHE A 22 4.25 -5.77 -12.51
CA PHE A 22 3.05 -5.05 -12.93
C PHE A 22 3.34 -4.39 -14.30
N PRO A 23 2.30 -4.03 -15.08
CA PRO A 23 2.01 -4.59 -16.40
C PRO A 23 2.39 -3.66 -17.55
N THR A 24 2.52 -4.19 -18.76
CA THR A 24 2.37 -3.39 -19.99
C THR A 24 1.39 -4.09 -20.93
N ASN A 25 0.26 -3.42 -21.14
CA ASN A 25 -0.75 -3.73 -22.14
C ASN A 25 -0.28 -3.24 -23.51
N LYS A 26 -0.55 -4.06 -24.55
CA LYS A 26 -0.89 -3.74 -25.96
C LYS A 26 0.12 -2.88 -26.75
N VAL A 27 0.39 -3.13 -28.03
CA VAL A 27 -0.57 -3.07 -29.15
C VAL A 27 -0.03 -3.83 -30.39
N SER A 28 -1.00 -4.44 -31.08
CA SER A 28 -1.10 -5.05 -32.43
C SER A 28 -0.09 -4.75 -33.53
N ILE A 29 0.12 -5.76 -34.41
CA ILE A 29 0.06 -5.58 -35.88
C ILE A 29 -0.77 -6.72 -36.48
N CYS A 30 -1.64 -6.36 -37.42
CA CYS A 30 -2.66 -7.15 -38.08
C CYS A 30 -2.16 -8.09 -39.20
N SER A 31 -3.00 -9.10 -39.46
CA SER A 31 -3.47 -9.62 -40.77
C SER A 31 -2.59 -10.53 -41.64
N LEU A 32 -3.34 -11.41 -42.35
CA LEU A 32 -3.02 -12.32 -43.47
C LEU A 32 -2.40 -13.69 -43.07
N SER A 33 -2.88 -14.86 -43.49
CA SER A 33 -3.96 -15.26 -44.41
C SER A 33 -4.25 -16.78 -44.24
N CYS A 34 -5.45 -17.22 -44.63
CA CYS A 34 -5.93 -18.62 -44.67
C CYS A 34 -5.22 -19.51 -45.71
N GLY A 35 -5.30 -20.83 -45.50
CA GLY A 35 -5.07 -21.90 -46.50
C GLY A 35 -4.87 -23.26 -45.81
N SER A 36 -5.94 -24.01 -45.51
CA SER A 36 -6.45 -25.17 -46.26
C SER A 36 -5.64 -26.47 -46.14
N ASN A 37 -6.25 -27.44 -45.45
CA ASN A 37 -6.27 -28.89 -45.63
C ASN A 37 -4.99 -29.62 -46.08
N ASP A 38 -4.51 -30.55 -45.24
CA ASP A 38 -4.31 -31.94 -45.70
C ASP A 38 -4.21 -32.94 -44.53
N LEU A 39 -5.03 -34.00 -44.66
CA LEU A 39 -5.03 -35.21 -43.85
C LEU A 39 -4.05 -36.20 -44.46
N THR A 40 -2.98 -36.58 -43.77
CA THR A 40 -2.36 -37.90 -43.97
C THR A 40 -1.86 -38.53 -42.67
N LYS A 41 -2.20 -39.81 -42.55
CA LYS A 41 -1.85 -40.74 -41.48
C LYS A 41 -0.37 -41.15 -41.57
N TYR A 42 0.10 -41.71 -40.45
CA TYR A 42 1.25 -42.61 -40.24
C TYR A 42 2.63 -42.01 -39.92
N GLY A 43 3.21 -42.51 -38.81
CA GLY A 43 4.66 -42.61 -38.66
C GLY A 43 5.29 -42.02 -37.39
N VAL A 44 4.93 -42.48 -36.19
CA VAL A 44 5.75 -42.24 -34.99
C VAL A 44 6.97 -43.18 -35.03
N LYS A 45 8.10 -42.68 -35.55
CA LYS A 45 9.45 -43.22 -35.30
C LYS A 45 10.25 -42.15 -34.55
N ASN A 46 10.25 -42.20 -33.22
CA ASN A 46 11.18 -41.41 -32.42
C ASN A 46 12.25 -42.30 -31.78
N GLU A 47 13.45 -42.16 -32.34
CA GLU A 47 14.67 -41.80 -31.60
C GLU A 47 15.05 -42.68 -30.40
N ASN A 48 15.42 -43.93 -30.70
CA ASN A 48 16.36 -44.71 -29.89
C ASN A 48 17.55 -45.09 -30.78
N LYS A 49 18.42 -44.13 -31.12
CA LYS A 49 19.68 -44.41 -31.82
C LYS A 49 20.66 -43.24 -31.69
N LYS A 50 21.18 -42.98 -30.47
CA LYS A 50 22.41 -42.17 -30.23
C LYS A 50 22.86 -42.13 -28.75
N ILE A 51 22.90 -43.29 -28.07
CA ILE A 51 23.69 -43.48 -26.82
C ILE A 51 24.36 -44.87 -26.83
N TYR A 52 24.92 -45.27 -27.96
CA TYR A 52 25.78 -46.45 -28.09
C TYR A 52 26.98 -46.08 -28.96
N GLU A 53 27.81 -45.14 -28.50
CA GLU A 53 29.07 -44.82 -29.19
C GLU A 53 30.13 -44.17 -28.28
N LYS A 54 30.15 -44.50 -26.98
CA LYS A 54 31.20 -43.98 -26.07
C LYS A 54 31.68 -44.96 -25.00
N VAL A 55 31.78 -46.25 -25.34
CA VAL A 55 32.60 -47.25 -24.61
C VAL A 55 33.31 -48.17 -25.60
N LYS A 56 34.00 -47.58 -26.58
CA LYS A 56 34.86 -48.32 -27.50
C LYS A 56 36.11 -47.50 -27.88
N HIS A 57 36.81 -47.00 -26.88
CA HIS A 57 38.23 -46.65 -26.97
C HIS A 57 38.86 -46.79 -25.58
N PHE A 58 40.03 -47.41 -25.51
CA PHE A 58 40.76 -47.95 -24.35
C PHE A 58 40.36 -49.36 -23.90
N ARG A 59 40.78 -50.35 -24.68
CA ARG A 59 41.57 -51.51 -24.22
C ARG A 59 41.95 -52.39 -25.40
N ASN A 60 43.09 -52.07 -26.02
CA ASN A 60 43.92 -53.05 -26.71
C ASN A 60 45.33 -52.90 -26.14
N GLY A 61 45.88 -54.01 -25.63
CA GLY A 61 47.25 -54.10 -25.12
C GLY A 61 47.40 -55.08 -23.95
N SER A 62 47.56 -56.38 -24.28
CA SER A 62 48.31 -57.45 -23.57
C SER A 62 48.04 -57.74 -22.07
N GLY A 63 47.81 -58.96 -21.57
CA GLY A 63 47.81 -60.34 -22.10
C GLY A 63 47.73 -61.35 -20.93
N ARG A 64 47.50 -62.66 -21.26
CA ARG A 64 47.53 -63.89 -20.42
C ARG A 64 46.36 -64.07 -19.40
N SER A 65 45.80 -65.25 -19.10
CA SER A 65 45.92 -66.65 -19.57
C SER A 65 44.83 -67.50 -18.84
N ASN A 66 44.13 -68.35 -19.61
CA ASN A 66 43.63 -69.73 -19.40
C ASN A 66 42.86 -70.27 -18.16
N TYR A 67 41.96 -71.21 -18.50
CA TYR A 67 41.44 -72.43 -17.84
C TYR A 67 39.97 -72.47 -17.32
N ILE A 68 39.05 -72.89 -18.21
CA ILE A 68 38.24 -74.16 -18.24
C ILE A 68 38.04 -74.87 -16.87
N GLU A 69 36.83 -75.23 -16.41
CA GLU A 69 36.14 -76.51 -16.73
C GLU A 69 34.64 -76.59 -16.28
N ASN A 70 33.97 -77.64 -16.78
CA ASN A 70 32.55 -77.85 -17.07
C ASN A 70 31.62 -78.23 -15.89
N ASN A 71 30.30 -77.95 -16.02
CA ASN A 71 29.19 -78.91 -15.85
C ASN A 71 27.80 -78.23 -16.03
N VAL A 72 26.98 -78.77 -16.94
CA VAL A 72 25.56 -78.45 -17.21
C VAL A 72 24.89 -79.84 -17.42
N ASP A 73 23.75 -80.24 -16.86
CA ASP A 73 22.44 -79.60 -16.97
C ASP A 73 21.45 -80.11 -15.89
N ILE A 74 21.03 -79.22 -14.99
CA ILE A 74 19.77 -79.27 -14.23
C ILE A 74 19.13 -77.88 -14.38
N MET A 75 18.56 -77.56 -15.55
CA MET A 75 18.14 -76.17 -15.79
C MET A 75 16.86 -76.01 -16.61
N HIS A 76 15.82 -76.79 -16.34
CA HIS A 76 14.51 -76.54 -17.00
C HIS A 76 13.28 -76.35 -16.11
N LEU A 77 13.36 -76.51 -14.78
CA LEU A 77 12.23 -76.18 -13.88
C LEU A 77 12.31 -74.81 -13.16
N GLY A 78 13.49 -74.19 -13.06
CA GLY A 78 13.68 -72.94 -12.30
C GLY A 78 13.18 -71.65 -12.98
N SER A 79 13.06 -71.64 -14.31
CA SER A 79 12.84 -70.43 -15.11
C SER A 79 11.39 -69.91 -15.04
N ARG A 80 10.39 -70.80 -14.98
CA ARG A 80 8.96 -70.42 -14.97
C ARG A 80 8.51 -69.86 -13.62
N ALA A 81 8.98 -70.44 -12.51
CA ALA A 81 8.73 -69.94 -11.16
C ALA A 81 9.37 -68.56 -10.94
N TYR A 82 10.59 -68.36 -11.47
CA TYR A 82 11.29 -67.08 -11.41
C TYR A 82 10.55 -65.96 -12.15
N LEU A 83 10.00 -66.25 -13.34
CA LEU A 83 9.25 -65.27 -14.13
C LEU A 83 7.93 -64.85 -13.46
N LEU A 84 7.17 -65.79 -12.87
CA LEU A 84 5.93 -65.49 -12.16
C LEU A 84 6.17 -64.65 -10.90
N LYS A 85 7.24 -64.97 -10.14
CA LYS A 85 7.67 -64.18 -8.98
C LYS A 85 8.02 -62.75 -9.38
N ASN A 86 8.73 -62.58 -10.50
CA ASN A 86 9.08 -61.26 -11.01
C ASN A 86 7.87 -60.47 -11.52
N TYR A 87 6.89 -61.11 -12.15
CA TYR A 87 5.66 -60.44 -12.61
C TYR A 87 4.81 -59.94 -11.43
N ALA A 88 4.66 -60.76 -10.38
CA ALA A 88 3.98 -60.38 -9.15
C ALA A 88 4.68 -59.20 -8.44
N LEU A 89 6.02 -59.24 -8.35
CA LEU A 89 6.81 -58.14 -7.77
C LEU A 89 6.70 -56.84 -8.58
N LYS A 90 6.66 -56.92 -9.93
CA LYS A 90 6.45 -55.74 -10.81
C LYS A 90 5.06 -55.13 -10.63
N LYS A 91 4.01 -55.96 -10.53
CA LYS A 91 2.62 -55.52 -10.30
C LYS A 91 2.47 -54.85 -8.93
N ARG A 92 3.08 -55.42 -7.88
CA ARG A 92 3.09 -54.86 -6.52
C ARG A 92 3.84 -53.52 -6.45
N ARG A 93 4.99 -53.39 -7.13
CA ARG A 93 5.72 -52.12 -7.26
C ARG A 93 4.90 -51.04 -7.99
N ARG A 94 4.24 -51.38 -9.10
CA ARG A 94 3.38 -50.42 -9.84
C ARG A 94 2.21 -49.93 -8.99
N ASN A 95 1.56 -50.81 -8.23
CA ASN A 95 0.47 -50.42 -7.33
C ASN A 95 0.95 -49.51 -6.19
N ASN A 96 2.09 -49.83 -5.56
CA ASN A 96 2.67 -48.97 -4.54
C ASN A 96 3.03 -47.58 -5.07
N ILE A 97 3.57 -47.47 -6.29
CA ILE A 97 3.86 -46.17 -6.92
C ILE A 97 2.56 -45.40 -7.20
N ARG A 98 1.50 -46.08 -7.66
CA ARG A 98 0.20 -45.45 -7.95
C ARG A 98 -0.49 -44.94 -6.68
N ILE A 99 -0.46 -45.72 -5.60
CA ILE A 99 -0.95 -45.34 -4.26
C ILE A 99 -0.13 -44.17 -3.71
N ARG A 100 1.20 -44.21 -3.81
CA ARG A 100 2.09 -43.14 -3.34
C ARG A 100 1.90 -41.83 -4.13
N ARG A 101 1.60 -41.92 -5.43
CA ARG A 101 1.22 -40.76 -6.27
C ARG A 101 -0.16 -40.21 -5.93
N LYS A 102 -1.17 -41.06 -5.69
CA LYS A 102 -2.49 -40.62 -5.21
C LYS A 102 -2.40 -39.96 -3.83
N ASN A 103 -1.62 -40.51 -2.90
CA ASN A 103 -1.40 -39.94 -1.57
C ASN A 103 -0.59 -38.64 -1.61
N LYS A 104 0.42 -38.52 -2.50
CA LYS A 104 1.10 -37.24 -2.76
C LYS A 104 0.14 -36.20 -3.34
N LYS A 105 -0.69 -36.56 -4.32
CA LYS A 105 -1.70 -35.63 -4.88
C LYS A 105 -2.74 -35.21 -3.81
N LYS A 106 -3.30 -36.13 -3.01
CA LYS A 106 -4.21 -35.78 -1.91
C LYS A 106 -3.54 -34.88 -0.85
N LYS A 107 -2.30 -35.15 -0.46
CA LYS A 107 -1.54 -34.26 0.44
C LYS A 107 -1.29 -32.89 -0.17
N PHE A 108 -0.92 -32.81 -1.46
CA PHE A 108 -0.67 -31.53 -2.14
C PHE A 108 -1.96 -30.72 -2.33
N PHE A 109 -3.08 -31.36 -2.72
CA PHE A 109 -4.37 -30.70 -2.87
C PHE A 109 -4.93 -30.20 -1.52
N ASN A 110 -4.71 -30.94 -0.43
CA ASN A 110 -5.05 -30.45 0.91
C ASN A 110 -4.14 -29.30 1.34
N PHE A 111 -2.81 -29.38 1.12
CA PHE A 111 -1.88 -28.33 1.55
C PHE A 111 -2.07 -27.01 0.79
N VAL A 112 -2.32 -27.08 -0.52
CA VAL A 112 -2.56 -25.89 -1.34
C VAL A 112 -3.88 -25.22 -0.93
N ARG A 113 -4.97 -25.99 -0.77
CA ARG A 113 -6.28 -25.46 -0.36
C ARG A 113 -6.26 -24.87 1.06
N ILE A 114 -5.55 -25.52 1.98
CA ILE A 114 -5.36 -25.06 3.36
C ILE A 114 -4.53 -23.77 3.41
N ASN A 115 -3.44 -23.66 2.63
CA ASN A 115 -2.62 -22.45 2.58
C ASN A 115 -3.38 -21.22 2.06
N TYR A 116 -4.27 -21.39 1.07
CA TYR A 116 -5.14 -20.30 0.60
C TYR A 116 -6.13 -19.85 1.68
N SER A 117 -6.74 -20.79 2.41
CA SER A 117 -7.65 -20.47 3.53
C SER A 117 -6.93 -19.77 4.69
N PHE A 118 -5.71 -20.17 5.04
CA PHE A 118 -4.91 -19.47 6.05
C PHE A 118 -4.52 -18.05 5.61
N HIS A 119 -4.18 -17.85 4.34
CA HIS A 119 -3.96 -16.51 3.80
C HIS A 119 -5.23 -15.65 3.84
N PHE A 120 -6.40 -16.24 3.58
CA PHE A 120 -7.68 -15.56 3.66
C PHE A 120 -8.03 -15.16 5.09
N ILE A 121 -7.89 -16.06 6.06
CA ILE A 121 -8.14 -15.78 7.49
C ILE A 121 -7.16 -14.72 8.02
N LYS A 122 -5.87 -14.79 7.66
CA LYS A 122 -4.89 -13.75 8.02
C LYS A 122 -5.28 -12.38 7.45
N LYS A 123 -5.69 -12.32 6.19
CA LYS A 123 -6.20 -11.08 5.59
C LYS A 123 -7.43 -10.57 6.32
N LEU A 124 -8.37 -11.45 6.65
CA LEU A 124 -9.59 -11.09 7.39
C LEU A 124 -9.24 -10.53 8.78
N MET A 125 -8.36 -11.20 9.53
CA MET A 125 -7.88 -10.73 10.84
C MET A 125 -7.16 -9.37 10.75
N ILE A 126 -6.32 -9.18 9.73
CA ILE A 126 -5.65 -7.89 9.51
C ILE A 126 -6.69 -6.82 9.16
N CYS A 127 -7.68 -7.13 8.32
CA CYS A 127 -8.75 -6.20 7.97
C CYS A 127 -9.60 -5.84 9.20
N THR A 128 -9.97 -6.79 10.06
CA THR A 128 -10.77 -6.50 11.26
C THR A 128 -9.98 -5.69 12.27
N LEU A 129 -8.69 -6.01 12.50
CA LEU A 129 -7.80 -5.20 13.35
C LEU A 129 -7.61 -3.79 12.79
N LEU A 130 -7.53 -3.65 11.47
CA LEU A 130 -7.39 -2.36 10.80
C LEU A 130 -8.69 -1.54 10.91
N ILE A 131 -9.85 -2.16 10.72
CA ILE A 131 -11.17 -1.51 10.95
C ILE A 131 -11.31 -1.10 12.40
N TYR A 132 -10.96 -1.98 13.34
CA TYR A 132 -10.96 -1.67 14.78
C TYR A 132 -10.03 -0.51 15.11
N GLY A 133 -8.83 -0.48 14.53
CA GLY A 133 -7.89 0.62 14.70
C GLY A 133 -8.43 1.94 14.15
N ILE A 134 -9.05 1.91 12.96
CA ILE A 134 -9.65 3.10 12.34
C ILE A 134 -10.81 3.63 13.20
N ASN A 135 -11.73 2.76 13.61
CA ASN A 135 -12.95 3.16 14.32
C ASN A 135 -12.69 3.62 15.76
N ASN A 136 -11.63 3.13 16.42
CA ASN A 136 -11.33 3.56 17.79
C ASN A 136 -10.36 4.74 17.86
N TYR A 137 -9.48 4.89 16.87
CA TYR A 137 -8.36 5.84 16.98
C TYR A 137 -8.24 6.84 15.83
N VAL A 138 -8.97 6.67 14.73
CA VAL A 138 -8.85 7.57 13.56
C VAL A 138 -10.11 8.39 13.36
N MET A 139 -11.26 7.74 13.36
CA MET A 139 -12.56 8.35 13.07
C MET A 139 -13.57 8.00 14.15
N ASP A 140 -14.44 8.94 14.45
CA ASP A 140 -15.59 8.72 15.33
C ASP A 140 -16.83 9.45 14.78
N MET A 141 -18.00 9.16 15.35
CA MET A 141 -19.28 9.72 14.91
C MET A 141 -20.08 10.31 16.07
N THR A 142 -20.84 11.37 15.80
CA THR A 142 -21.72 12.03 16.78
C THR A 142 -23.07 12.38 16.19
N LEU A 143 -24.10 12.37 17.02
CA LEU A 143 -25.44 12.84 16.65
C LEU A 143 -25.53 14.35 16.86
N THR A 144 -26.17 15.04 15.93
CA THR A 144 -26.35 16.49 16.00
C THR A 144 -27.71 16.89 16.53
N SER A 145 -27.71 18.02 17.22
CA SER A 145 -28.90 18.75 17.63
C SER A 145 -28.65 20.24 17.54
N GLY A 146 -29.69 21.00 17.19
CA GLY A 146 -29.66 22.45 17.07
C GLY A 146 -29.46 22.97 15.66
N SER A 147 -29.67 24.26 15.51
CA SER A 147 -29.79 25.06 14.29
C SER A 147 -28.54 25.87 13.94
N SER A 148 -27.55 25.89 14.83
CA SER A 148 -26.36 26.75 14.73
C SER A 148 -25.53 26.52 13.45
N MET A 149 -25.55 25.32 12.87
CA MET A 149 -24.85 24.99 11.62
C MET A 149 -25.76 24.94 10.39
N CYS A 150 -26.99 25.48 10.48
CA CYS A 150 -27.87 25.63 9.31
C CYS A 150 -27.26 26.67 8.34
N PRO A 151 -27.25 26.47 7.00
CA PRO A 151 -27.95 25.43 6.24
C PRO A 151 -27.18 24.11 6.07
N LEU A 152 -25.90 24.03 6.46
CA LEU A 152 -25.11 22.81 6.31
C LEU A 152 -25.73 21.62 7.05
N ILE A 153 -26.16 21.86 8.29
CA ILE A 153 -26.89 20.90 9.13
C ILE A 153 -28.28 21.50 9.36
N ASN A 154 -29.25 21.03 8.59
CA ASN A 154 -30.60 21.62 8.54
C ASN A 154 -31.63 20.89 9.43
N LYS A 155 -31.23 19.82 10.11
CA LYS A 155 -32.12 18.98 10.93
C LYS A 155 -31.39 18.38 12.11
N ASN A 156 -32.16 18.07 13.15
CA ASN A 156 -31.71 17.24 14.27
C ASN A 156 -31.60 15.77 13.84
N GLY A 157 -30.74 15.02 14.54
CA GLY A 157 -30.59 13.58 14.32
C GLY A 157 -29.68 13.22 13.14
N VAL A 158 -29.00 14.19 12.55
CA VAL A 158 -28.00 13.95 11.52
C VAL A 158 -26.71 13.43 12.17
N ILE A 159 -26.10 12.40 11.59
CA ILE A 159 -24.87 11.78 12.09
C ILE A 159 -23.67 12.47 11.41
N LEU A 160 -22.75 12.99 12.22
CA LEU A 160 -21.50 13.58 11.77
C LEU A 160 -20.34 12.62 12.01
N PHE A 161 -19.57 12.37 10.96
CA PHE A 161 -18.30 11.66 11.04
C PHE A 161 -17.16 12.67 11.04
N TYR A 162 -16.23 12.47 11.97
CA TYR A 162 -15.09 13.34 12.15
C TYR A 162 -13.80 12.55 12.33
N ILE A 163 -12.68 13.13 11.85
CA ILE A 163 -11.33 12.64 12.15
C ILE A 163 -10.93 13.20 13.50
N CYS A 164 -10.50 12.35 14.42
CA CYS A 164 -10.06 12.77 15.75
C CYS A 164 -8.82 13.67 15.68
N ASP A 165 -8.72 14.65 16.59
CA ASP A 165 -7.61 15.61 16.65
C ASP A 165 -6.25 14.91 16.78
N PHE A 166 -6.14 13.89 17.62
CA PHE A 166 -4.93 13.08 17.77
C PHE A 166 -4.46 12.50 16.43
N SER A 167 -5.38 11.95 15.63
CA SER A 167 -5.09 11.32 14.34
C SER A 167 -4.67 12.37 13.30
N LEU A 168 -5.28 13.56 13.33
CA LEU A 168 -4.89 14.69 12.49
C LEU A 168 -3.47 15.16 12.81
N ARG A 169 -3.14 15.32 14.10
CA ARG A 169 -1.79 15.68 14.56
C ARG A 169 -0.76 14.63 14.19
N LEU A 170 -1.06 13.35 14.42
CA LEU A 170 -0.18 12.25 14.03
C LEU A 170 0.10 12.25 12.53
N TYR A 171 -0.93 12.42 11.70
CA TYR A 171 -0.77 12.51 10.25
C TYR A 171 0.08 13.71 9.84
N TYR A 172 -0.14 14.85 10.48
CA TYR A 172 0.64 16.08 10.26
C TYR A 172 2.14 15.85 10.55
N GLU A 173 2.46 15.26 11.70
CA GLU A 173 3.85 14.94 12.09
C GLU A 173 4.51 13.96 11.13
N LEU A 174 3.84 12.84 10.81
CA LEU A 174 4.36 11.83 9.87
C LEU A 174 4.62 12.43 8.49
N ARG A 175 3.71 13.28 8.01
CA ARG A 175 3.87 14.01 6.75
C ARG A 175 5.10 14.92 6.80
N ASN A 176 5.28 15.67 7.88
CA ASN A 176 6.41 16.58 8.02
C ASN A 176 7.75 15.84 8.09
N ILE A 177 7.82 14.74 8.85
CA ILE A 177 8.99 13.85 8.89
C ILE A 177 9.33 13.33 7.49
N TYR A 178 8.32 12.85 6.76
CA TYR A 178 8.50 12.36 5.39
C TYR A 178 9.05 13.46 4.47
N ILE A 179 8.44 14.65 4.49
CA ILE A 179 8.87 15.78 3.66
C ILE A 179 10.29 16.22 4.01
N TYR A 180 10.63 16.30 5.29
CA TYR A 180 11.96 16.72 5.73
C TYR A 180 13.04 15.73 5.30
N ASN A 181 12.77 14.42 5.44
CA ASN A 181 13.66 13.36 4.96
C ASN A 181 13.83 13.44 3.44
N TYR A 182 12.74 13.71 2.71
CA TYR A 182 12.79 13.87 1.26
C TYR A 182 13.62 15.08 0.82
N LEU A 183 13.45 16.22 1.50
CA LEU A 183 14.25 17.43 1.26
C LEU A 183 15.73 17.20 1.56
N THR A 184 16.03 16.55 2.67
CA THR A 184 17.41 16.20 3.06
C THR A 184 18.06 15.31 2.01
N PHE A 185 17.32 14.33 1.50
CA PHE A 185 17.77 13.46 0.42
C PHE A 185 18.04 14.23 -0.88
N LEU A 186 17.11 15.11 -1.30
CA LEU A 186 17.28 15.93 -2.49
C LEU A 186 18.49 16.87 -2.39
N ASN A 187 18.68 17.52 -1.24
CA ASN A 187 19.84 18.39 -1.00
C ASN A 187 21.16 17.60 -1.06
N LYS A 188 21.22 16.42 -0.45
CA LYS A 188 22.41 15.57 -0.49
C LYS A 188 22.71 15.11 -1.92
N PHE A 189 21.67 14.75 -2.68
CA PHE A 189 21.81 14.35 -4.08
C PHE A 189 22.30 15.51 -4.96
N TYR A 190 21.76 16.72 -4.75
CA TYR A 190 22.22 17.94 -5.41
C TYR A 190 23.72 18.20 -5.15
N ILE A 191 24.16 18.13 -3.89
CA ILE A 191 25.57 18.34 -3.50
C ILE A 191 26.49 17.29 -4.15
N ILE A 192 26.08 16.03 -4.20
CA ILE A 192 26.86 14.95 -4.82
C ILE A 192 27.01 15.17 -6.32
N ILE A 193 25.93 15.54 -7.02
CA ILE A 193 25.98 15.83 -8.45
C ILE A 193 26.88 17.02 -8.73
N HIS A 194 26.70 18.11 -7.99
CA HIS A 194 27.46 19.34 -8.17
C HIS A 194 28.97 19.14 -7.91
N ARG A 195 29.35 18.25 -6.98
CA ARG A 195 30.76 17.95 -6.71
C ARG A 195 31.41 17.05 -7.77
N ASN A 196 30.67 16.07 -8.30
CA ASN A 196 31.25 15.02 -9.15
C ASN A 196 31.21 15.35 -10.64
N PHE A 197 30.36 16.28 -11.06
CA PHE A 197 30.14 16.57 -12.48
C PHE A 197 30.33 18.05 -12.76
N GLY A 198 31.08 18.36 -13.84
CA GLY A 198 31.35 19.73 -14.26
C GLY A 198 30.07 20.53 -14.56
N HIS A 199 30.14 21.84 -14.31
CA HIS A 199 29.00 22.76 -14.31
C HIS A 199 28.14 22.73 -15.57
N THR A 200 28.69 22.40 -16.75
CA THR A 200 28.00 22.52 -18.04
C THR A 200 27.08 21.35 -18.38
N ASN A 201 27.38 20.13 -17.92
CA ASN A 201 26.70 18.93 -18.43
C ASN A 201 25.39 18.58 -17.69
N LEU A 202 25.15 19.15 -16.50
CA LEU A 202 24.03 18.77 -15.63
C LEU A 202 23.19 19.96 -15.13
N THR A 203 23.35 21.15 -15.73
CA THR A 203 22.55 22.35 -15.40
C THR A 203 21.05 22.08 -15.39
N SER A 204 20.52 21.41 -16.42
CA SER A 204 19.10 21.08 -16.51
C SER A 204 18.60 20.21 -15.35
N ILE A 205 19.38 19.19 -14.95
CA ILE A 205 19.01 18.30 -13.85
C ILE A 205 19.08 19.04 -12.50
N ASN A 206 20.12 19.86 -12.31
CA ASN A 206 20.27 20.67 -11.10
C ASN A 206 19.12 21.67 -10.94
N ASN A 207 18.72 22.34 -12.02
CA ASN A 207 17.59 23.27 -12.01
C ASN A 207 16.28 22.55 -11.63
N ARG A 208 16.02 21.36 -12.16
CA ARG A 208 14.85 20.55 -11.80
C ARG A 208 14.86 20.10 -10.34
N ILE A 209 16.02 19.80 -9.77
CA ILE A 209 16.15 19.45 -8.35
C ILE A 209 15.86 20.66 -7.46
N LEU A 210 16.42 21.83 -7.79
CA LEU A 210 16.21 23.08 -7.06
C LEU A 210 14.73 23.50 -7.10
N GLU A 211 14.11 23.46 -8.27
CA GLU A 211 12.67 23.72 -8.44
C GLU A 211 11.85 22.80 -7.53
N LYS A 212 12.18 21.51 -7.50
CA LYS A 212 11.48 20.54 -6.66
C LYS A 212 11.67 20.82 -5.17
N ILE A 213 12.86 21.24 -4.74
CA ILE A 213 13.13 21.65 -3.35
C ILE A 213 12.27 22.85 -2.99
N GLU A 214 12.20 23.86 -3.86
CA GLU A 214 11.43 25.07 -3.64
C GLU A 214 9.92 24.78 -3.56
N ILE A 215 9.39 23.96 -4.48
CA ILE A 215 8.01 23.48 -4.43
C ILE A 215 7.71 22.79 -3.09
N MET A 216 8.62 21.94 -2.60
CA MET A 216 8.44 21.25 -1.34
C MET A 216 8.48 22.20 -0.13
N LYS A 217 9.38 23.20 -0.13
CA LYS A 217 9.41 24.26 0.90
C LYS A 217 8.10 25.06 0.92
N ASN A 218 7.60 25.44 -0.26
CA ASN A 218 6.33 26.16 -0.39
C ASN A 218 5.15 25.30 0.10
N LYS A 219 5.16 23.99 -0.16
CA LYS A 219 4.15 23.06 0.38
C LYS A 219 4.17 22.95 1.90
N ILE A 220 5.33 23.01 2.54
CA ILE A 220 5.44 23.05 4.01
C ILE A 220 4.83 24.34 4.52
N LYS A 221 5.25 25.48 3.97
CA LYS A 221 4.76 26.81 4.37
C LYS A 221 3.24 26.92 4.25
N ALA A 222 2.69 26.55 3.08
CA ALA A 222 1.25 26.61 2.82
C ALA A 222 0.41 25.60 3.64
N ASN A 223 1.05 24.63 4.29
CA ASN A 223 0.39 23.66 5.14
C ASN A 223 0.97 23.67 6.56
N LYS A 224 1.33 24.85 7.07
CA LYS A 224 1.80 25.05 8.44
C LYS A 224 0.74 24.68 9.48
N ASN A 225 -0.52 24.98 9.19
CA ASN A 225 -1.61 24.78 10.13
C ASN A 225 -2.32 23.44 9.87
N ILE A 226 -2.58 22.70 10.95
CA ILE A 226 -3.30 21.42 10.94
C ILE A 226 -4.74 21.65 10.50
N TYR A 227 -5.36 22.67 11.07
CA TYR A 227 -6.70 23.14 10.79
C TYR A 227 -6.67 24.34 9.84
N LYS A 228 -7.70 24.44 8.99
CA LYS A 228 -7.76 25.49 7.96
C LYS A 228 -9.08 26.26 8.04
N ARG A 229 -9.08 27.49 7.54
CA ARG A 229 -10.29 28.28 7.32
C ARG A 229 -11.29 27.47 6.47
N GLY A 230 -12.55 27.49 6.88
CA GLY A 230 -13.65 26.74 6.31
C GLY A 230 -13.81 25.30 6.81
N ASP A 231 -12.85 24.76 7.57
CA ASP A 231 -13.01 23.44 8.19
C ASP A 231 -14.16 23.50 9.23
N VAL A 232 -14.99 22.45 9.24
CA VAL A 232 -16.02 22.26 10.26
C VAL A 232 -15.45 21.36 11.35
N VAL A 233 -15.50 21.82 12.60
CA VAL A 233 -14.87 21.14 13.73
C VAL A 233 -15.87 20.89 14.85
N LEU A 234 -15.61 19.82 15.59
CA LEU A 234 -16.26 19.53 16.86
C LEU A 234 -15.34 20.01 17.99
N LEU A 235 -15.88 20.80 18.91
CA LEU A 235 -15.16 21.45 20.00
C LEU A 235 -15.79 21.08 21.34
N ILE A 236 -14.99 21.07 22.40
CA ILE A 236 -15.50 21.23 23.76
C ILE A 236 -15.93 22.69 23.91
N SER A 237 -17.15 22.94 24.39
CA SER A 237 -17.64 24.32 24.55
C SER A 237 -16.78 25.08 25.57
N PRO A 238 -16.31 26.29 25.23
CA PRO A 238 -15.52 27.11 26.16
C PRO A 238 -16.35 27.61 27.35
N VAL A 239 -17.67 27.69 27.19
CA VAL A 239 -18.59 28.12 28.25
C VAL A 239 -19.08 26.96 29.11
N ASN A 240 -19.16 25.74 28.55
CA ASN A 240 -19.56 24.56 29.31
C ASN A 240 -18.79 23.32 28.84
N ASN A 241 -17.78 22.92 29.61
CA ASN A 241 -16.92 21.78 29.29
C ASN A 241 -17.64 20.42 29.19
N LYS A 242 -18.88 20.30 29.68
CA LYS A 242 -19.70 19.09 29.53
C LYS A 242 -20.42 19.01 28.18
N LYS A 243 -20.43 20.10 27.41
CA LYS A 243 -21.09 20.18 26.11
C LYS A 243 -20.07 20.19 24.97
N ARG A 244 -20.43 19.52 23.88
CA ARG A 244 -19.70 19.59 22.61
C ARG A 244 -20.48 20.48 21.65
N VAL A 245 -19.77 21.28 20.86
CA VAL A 245 -20.37 22.17 19.87
C VAL A 245 -19.72 21.96 18.51
N CYS A 246 -20.51 22.02 17.45
CA CYS A 246 -20.02 22.03 16.08
C CYS A 246 -20.02 23.47 15.55
N LYS A 247 -18.90 23.89 14.97
CA LYS A 247 -18.69 25.23 14.43
C LYS A 247 -17.75 25.18 13.21
N ARG A 248 -17.74 26.25 12.43
CA ARG A 248 -16.81 26.43 11.30
C ARG A 248 -15.67 27.36 11.71
N ILE A 249 -14.46 27.01 11.31
CA ILE A 249 -13.28 27.87 11.46
C ILE A 249 -13.38 29.00 10.42
N ILE A 250 -13.47 30.24 10.89
CA ILE A 250 -13.47 31.43 10.04
C ILE A 250 -12.05 31.97 9.90
N ALA A 251 -11.36 32.16 11.01
CA ALA A 251 -10.00 32.69 11.07
C ALA A 251 -9.09 31.80 11.94
N ILE A 252 -7.79 31.84 11.66
CA ILE A 252 -6.74 31.08 12.35
C ILE A 252 -5.66 32.03 12.88
N GLU A 253 -4.67 31.49 13.59
CA GLU A 253 -3.57 32.27 14.17
C GLU A 253 -3.03 33.37 13.24
N ASN A 254 -2.80 34.55 13.84
CA ASN A 254 -2.28 35.77 13.20
C ASN A 254 -3.19 36.41 12.14
N ASP A 255 -4.43 35.95 11.96
CA ASP A 255 -5.42 36.69 11.17
C ASP A 255 -5.87 37.95 11.89
N LYS A 256 -6.27 38.97 11.13
CA LYS A 256 -6.95 40.17 11.64
C LYS A 256 -8.34 40.26 11.04
N LEU A 257 -9.35 39.99 11.86
CA LEU A 257 -10.75 39.87 11.47
C LEU A 257 -11.58 41.02 12.06
N PHE A 258 -12.37 41.69 11.24
CA PHE A 258 -13.39 42.63 11.69
C PHE A 258 -14.59 41.89 12.26
N ILE A 259 -15.02 42.30 13.45
CA ILE A 259 -16.16 41.71 14.15
C ILE A 259 -17.18 42.80 14.44
N ASP A 260 -18.36 42.65 13.82
CA ASP A 260 -19.45 43.62 13.92
C ASP A 260 -19.88 43.86 15.37
N ASN A 261 -19.95 42.80 16.18
CA ASN A 261 -20.34 42.87 17.60
C ASN A 261 -19.41 43.77 18.43
N PHE A 262 -18.12 43.81 18.10
CA PHE A 262 -17.12 44.62 18.81
C PHE A 262 -16.79 45.91 18.06
N LYS A 263 -17.34 46.11 16.85
CA LYS A 263 -17.02 47.21 15.92
C LYS A 263 -15.51 47.44 15.79
N SER A 264 -14.72 46.38 15.80
CA SER A 264 -13.25 46.45 15.85
C SER A 264 -12.60 45.24 15.18
N TYR A 265 -11.32 45.41 14.83
CA TYR A 265 -10.48 44.32 14.35
C TYR A 265 -9.91 43.54 15.54
N VAL A 266 -10.06 42.22 15.50
CA VAL A 266 -9.44 41.30 16.44
C VAL A 266 -8.35 40.52 15.73
N GLU A 267 -7.15 40.56 16.31
CA GLU A 267 -6.05 39.71 15.93
C GLU A 267 -6.16 38.36 16.62
N ILE A 268 -6.13 37.27 15.86
CA ILE A 268 -6.24 35.92 16.41
C ILE A 268 -4.90 35.52 17.03
N PRO A 269 -4.85 35.24 18.34
CA PRO A 269 -3.60 34.87 19.00
C PRO A 269 -3.03 33.57 18.45
N LYS A 270 -1.74 33.34 18.71
CA LYS A 270 -1.08 32.06 18.43
C LYS A 270 -1.84 30.90 19.09
N ASP A 271 -1.89 29.75 18.41
CA ASP A 271 -2.57 28.53 18.89
C ASP A 271 -4.08 28.70 19.17
N ASN A 272 -4.68 29.77 18.65
CA ASN A 272 -6.11 30.04 18.75
C ASN A 272 -6.76 30.13 17.37
N ILE A 273 -8.08 29.97 17.36
CA ILE A 273 -8.95 30.05 16.19
C ILE A 273 -10.20 30.87 16.50
N TRP A 274 -10.78 31.45 15.45
CA TRP A 274 -12.10 32.08 15.50
C TRP A 274 -13.12 31.16 14.83
N VAL A 275 -14.18 30.80 15.57
CA VAL A 275 -15.18 29.85 15.10
C VAL A 275 -16.58 30.45 15.12
N GLU A 276 -17.33 30.26 14.05
CA GLU A 276 -18.71 30.74 13.92
C GLU A 276 -19.62 29.59 13.47
N GLY A 277 -20.90 29.66 13.83
CA GLY A 277 -21.91 28.79 13.24
C GLY A 277 -22.36 29.33 11.88
N ASP A 278 -22.74 28.45 10.96
CA ASP A 278 -23.26 28.84 9.65
C ASP A 278 -24.57 29.66 9.78
N ASN A 279 -25.35 29.42 10.85
CA ASN A 279 -26.53 30.21 11.17
C ASN A 279 -26.17 31.37 12.10
N LYS A 280 -25.80 32.51 11.50
CA LYS A 280 -25.38 33.70 12.24
C LYS A 280 -26.40 34.19 13.26
N MET A 281 -27.70 33.96 13.03
CA MET A 281 -28.80 34.45 13.88
C MET A 281 -29.05 33.59 15.12
N ASP A 282 -28.63 32.32 15.10
CA ASP A 282 -28.94 31.34 16.14
C ASP A 282 -27.70 30.49 16.48
N SER A 283 -26.57 31.16 16.59
CA SER A 283 -25.30 30.54 16.94
C SER A 283 -24.64 31.31 18.07
N PHE A 284 -24.41 30.60 19.18
CA PHE A 284 -23.56 31.06 20.26
C PHE A 284 -22.13 30.57 20.02
N ASP A 285 -21.24 31.48 19.63
CA ASP A 285 -19.92 31.17 19.09
C ASP A 285 -18.84 32.22 19.44
N SER A 286 -17.74 32.29 18.69
CA SER A 286 -16.65 33.23 19.00
C SER A 286 -17.08 34.69 19.02
N ARG A 287 -18.17 35.05 18.35
CA ARG A 287 -18.77 36.41 18.45
C ARG A 287 -19.28 36.72 19.86
N ASN A 288 -19.51 35.70 20.69
CA ASN A 288 -19.97 35.82 22.06
C ASN A 288 -18.86 35.59 23.09
N TYR A 289 -18.03 34.56 22.91
CA TYR A 289 -17.01 34.16 23.90
C TYR A 289 -15.56 34.40 23.45
N GLY A 290 -15.33 34.94 22.25
CA GLY A 290 -14.00 35.24 21.71
C GLY A 290 -13.26 34.04 21.09
N CYS A 291 -11.94 34.18 20.98
CA CYS A 291 -11.05 33.17 20.40
C CYS A 291 -11.06 31.86 21.21
N VAL A 292 -10.89 30.74 20.51
CA VAL A 292 -10.86 29.40 21.12
C VAL A 292 -9.49 28.76 20.88
N HIS A 293 -8.91 28.17 21.92
CA HIS A 293 -7.65 27.46 21.80
C HIS A 293 -7.81 26.17 20.99
N VAL A 294 -6.86 25.87 20.09
CA VAL A 294 -6.93 24.69 19.20
C VAL A 294 -7.05 23.36 19.93
N ASN A 295 -6.57 23.27 21.18
CA ASN A 295 -6.67 22.07 22.01
C ASN A 295 -8.11 21.75 22.46
N MET A 296 -9.05 22.67 22.30
CA MET A 296 -10.48 22.37 22.55
C MET A 296 -11.11 21.61 21.39
N ILE A 297 -10.42 21.47 20.25
CA ILE A 297 -10.89 20.68 19.11
C ILE A 297 -10.82 19.19 19.45
N ILE A 298 -11.96 18.53 19.30
CA ILE A 298 -12.10 17.07 19.40
C ILE A 298 -11.75 16.43 18.06
N GLY A 299 -12.16 17.06 16.96
CA GLY A 299 -11.81 16.62 15.62
C GLY A 299 -12.45 17.41 14.50
N ARG A 300 -12.08 17.08 13.27
CA ARG A 300 -12.58 17.72 12.05
C ARG A 300 -13.63 16.88 11.36
N VAL A 301 -14.79 17.47 11.15
CA VAL A 301 -15.91 16.84 10.45
C VAL A 301 -15.61 16.77 8.95
N PHE A 302 -15.81 15.60 8.34
CA PHE A 302 -15.56 15.39 6.92
C PHE A 302 -16.75 14.75 6.18
N PHE A 303 -17.69 14.15 6.90
CA PHE A 303 -18.83 13.47 6.31
C PHE A 303 -20.06 13.56 7.19
N LEU A 304 -21.21 13.63 6.53
CA LEU A 304 -22.52 13.81 7.14
C LEU A 304 -23.49 12.78 6.57
N ILE A 305 -24.30 12.18 7.43
CA ILE A 305 -25.34 11.21 7.08
C ILE A 305 -26.68 11.67 7.66
N ASP A 306 -27.63 12.02 6.80
CA ASP A 306 -29.05 12.11 7.17
C ASP A 306 -29.68 10.72 6.93
N PRO A 307 -30.10 10.00 7.98
CA PRO A 307 -30.65 8.65 7.86
C PRO A 307 -31.93 8.57 7.02
N PHE A 308 -32.60 9.70 6.77
CA PHE A 308 -33.89 9.75 6.07
C PHE A 308 -33.86 10.47 4.72
N LYS A 309 -32.70 10.99 4.29
CA LYS A 309 -32.59 11.68 2.99
C LYS A 309 -31.37 11.27 2.21
N ASN A 310 -30.19 11.76 2.58
CA ASN A 310 -29.00 11.74 1.73
C ASN A 310 -27.71 11.78 2.56
N PHE A 311 -26.63 11.33 1.93
CA PHE A 311 -25.26 11.43 2.44
C PHE A 311 -24.56 12.65 1.82
N SER A 312 -23.74 13.35 2.60
CA SER A 312 -23.02 14.53 2.11
C SER A 312 -21.57 14.57 2.57
N ARG A 313 -20.66 14.79 1.63
CA ARG A 313 -19.25 15.02 1.95
C ARG A 313 -19.04 16.49 2.29
N ILE A 314 -18.44 16.74 3.46
CA ILE A 314 -18.12 18.09 3.89
C ILE A 314 -16.75 18.46 3.32
N HIS A 315 -16.72 19.49 2.47
CA HIS A 315 -15.48 19.99 1.90
C HIS A 315 -15.46 21.51 1.92
N ARG A 316 -14.38 22.09 2.46
CA ARG A 316 -14.22 23.55 2.59
C ARG A 316 -14.46 24.29 1.27
N ASN A 317 -13.91 23.82 0.14
CA ASN A 317 -14.08 24.52 -1.14
C ASN A 317 -15.51 24.49 -1.71
N LYS A 318 -16.34 23.55 -1.25
CA LYS A 318 -17.74 23.42 -1.72
C LYS A 318 -18.72 24.11 -0.78
N ASN A 319 -18.44 24.08 0.52
CA ASN A 319 -19.40 24.42 1.56
C ASN A 319 -19.01 25.70 2.33
N TYR A 320 -17.99 26.41 1.88
CA TYR A 320 -17.52 27.65 2.51
C TYR A 320 -16.99 28.64 1.47
N THR A 321 -17.56 29.83 1.49
CA THR A 321 -17.07 31.02 0.79
C THR A 321 -16.54 31.99 1.84
N MET A 322 -15.28 32.41 1.69
CA MET A 322 -14.65 33.31 2.64
C MET A 322 -15.14 34.74 2.45
N GLU A 323 -15.61 35.36 3.53
CA GLU A 323 -15.98 36.78 3.60
C GLU A 323 -14.71 37.63 3.67
N LEU A 324 -14.06 37.83 2.51
CA LEU A 324 -12.75 38.51 2.41
C LEU A 324 -12.77 39.95 2.89
N ASP A 325 -13.92 40.63 2.77
CA ASP A 325 -14.20 41.98 3.25
C ASP A 325 -14.02 42.14 4.77
N ARG A 326 -14.19 41.05 5.53
CA ARG A 326 -13.96 41.06 6.98
C ARG A 326 -12.49 41.01 7.37
N PHE A 327 -11.58 40.66 6.47
CA PHE A 327 -10.17 40.47 6.82
C PHE A 327 -9.35 41.72 6.50
N LEU A 328 -8.70 42.28 7.53
CA LEU A 328 -7.64 43.27 7.33
C LEU A 328 -6.33 42.59 6.91
N PHE A 329 -6.08 41.39 7.46
CA PHE A 329 -4.88 40.63 7.17
C PHE A 329 -5.18 39.13 7.23
N LEU A 330 -4.70 38.41 6.20
CA LEU A 330 -4.78 36.96 6.08
C LEU A 330 -3.40 36.35 6.29
N SER A 331 -3.26 35.56 7.35
CA SER A 331 -2.03 34.82 7.58
C SER A 331 -1.87 33.70 6.54
N SER A 332 -0.64 33.57 6.05
CA SER A 332 -0.23 32.66 4.95
C SER A 332 -0.18 31.20 5.35
#